data_AF-A0A1F8SP13-F1
#
_entry.id   AF-A0A1F8SP13-F1
#
_cell.length_a   1.000
_cell.length_b   1.000
_cell.length_c   1.000
_cell.angle_alpha   90.00
_cell.angle_beta   90.00
_cell.angle_gamma   90.00
#
_symmetry.space_group_name_H-M   'P 1'
#
loop_
_entity.id
_entity.type
_entity.pdbx_description
1 polymer ?
#
loop_
_entity_poly.entity_id
_entity_poly.type
_entity_poly.pdbx_seq_one_letter_code
_entity_poly.pdbx_strand_id
1 'polypeptide(L)'
;MQCRSHSAQLGRLYKEFQTADCEILLILGDSLEKAKRYVDILHLPFPVLADPERRVYHQYGLEKVMIFIQRTASIVLDRNGVIRYIKTATNPMVWLQESRGLLSFVKSMPKDG
;
A
#
# COMPACT_ATOMS: atom_id res chain seq x y z
N MET A 1 10.19 12.03 -1.01
CA MET A 1 9.14 12.56 -1.92
C MET A 1 8.37 11.44 -2.64
N GLN A 2 8.98 10.27 -2.83
CA GLN A 2 8.52 9.24 -3.76
C GLN A 2 7.43 8.34 -3.17
N CYS A 3 7.42 8.06 -1.85
CA CYS A 3 6.28 7.39 -1.20
C CYS A 3 4.98 8.16 -1.40
N ARG A 4 5.03 9.50 -1.30
CA ARG A 4 3.88 10.38 -1.59
C ARG A 4 3.40 10.27 -3.04
N SER A 5 4.33 10.15 -3.99
CA SER A 5 4.01 9.96 -5.40
C SER A 5 3.29 8.63 -5.65
N HIS A 6 3.75 7.55 -5.02
CA HIS A 6 3.10 6.24 -5.10
C HIS A 6 1.69 6.25 -4.48
N SER A 7 1.52 6.78 -3.27
CA SER A 7 0.19 6.91 -2.64
C SER A 7 -0.75 7.77 -3.48
N ALA A 8 -0.27 8.89 -4.05
CA ALA A 8 -1.06 9.71 -4.95
C ALA A 8 -1.41 8.98 -6.26
N GLN A 9 -0.53 8.13 -6.78
CA GLN A 9 -0.81 7.31 -7.97
C GLN A 9 -1.87 6.24 -7.70
N LEU A 10 -1.82 5.57 -6.54
CA LEU A 10 -2.89 4.70 -6.10
C LEU A 10 -4.20 5.47 -5.97
N GLY A 11 -4.16 6.72 -5.48
CA GLY A 11 -5.34 7.59 -5.38
C GLY A 11 -5.96 7.87 -6.75
N ARG A 12 -5.15 8.10 -7.77
CA ARG A 12 -5.62 8.27 -9.16
C ARG A 12 -6.24 6.99 -9.75
N LEU A 13 -5.71 5.83 -9.40
CA LEU A 13 -6.19 4.53 -9.88
C LEU A 13 -7.34 3.96 -9.02
N TYR A 14 -7.68 4.62 -7.91
CA TYR A 14 -8.55 4.06 -6.88
C TYR A 14 -9.91 3.62 -7.43
N LYS A 15 -10.53 4.41 -8.29
CA LYS A 15 -11.80 4.05 -8.94
C LYS A 15 -11.70 2.78 -9.78
N GLU A 16 -10.55 2.52 -10.41
CA GLU A 16 -10.33 1.29 -11.16
C GLU A 16 -10.16 0.08 -10.25
N PHE A 17 -9.53 0.24 -9.08
CA PHE A 17 -9.48 -0.80 -8.05
C PHE A 17 -10.90 -1.10 -7.53
N GLN A 18 -11.69 -0.07 -7.22
CA GLN A 18 -13.07 -0.25 -6.77
C GLN A 18 -13.94 -0.95 -7.83
N THR A 19 -13.75 -0.61 -9.12
CA THR A 19 -14.45 -1.27 -10.24
C THR A 19 -14.05 -2.75 -10.37
N ALA A 20 -12.84 -3.09 -9.92
CA ALA A 20 -12.35 -4.46 -9.82
C ALA A 20 -12.72 -5.13 -8.49
N ASP A 21 -13.64 -4.54 -7.70
CA ASP A 21 -14.10 -5.08 -6.42
C ASP A 21 -12.97 -5.21 -5.37
N CYS A 22 -12.04 -4.26 -5.41
CA CYS A 22 -10.88 -4.18 -4.55
C CYS A 22 -10.83 -2.84 -3.82
N GLU A 23 -10.62 -2.91 -2.52
CA GLU A 23 -10.40 -1.74 -1.66
C GLU A 23 -8.89 -1.54 -1.44
N ILE A 24 -8.45 -0.29 -1.22
CA ILE A 24 -7.06 0.03 -0.92
C ILE A 24 -6.95 0.43 0.55
N LEU A 25 -6.04 -0.20 1.28
CA LEU A 25 -5.67 0.22 2.64
C LEU A 25 -4.18 0.59 2.67
N LEU A 26 -3.87 1.83 3.04
CA LEU A 26 -2.49 2.27 3.22
C LEU A 26 -2.12 2.24 4.70
N ILE A 27 -0.99 1.63 5.04
CA ILE A 27 -0.47 1.60 6.42
C ILE A 27 0.84 2.37 6.46
N LEU A 28 0.91 3.38 7.34
CA LEU A 28 2.10 4.19 7.56
C LEU A 28 2.73 3.84 8.91
N GLY A 29 4.02 3.51 8.92
CA GLY A 29 4.79 3.30 10.16
C GLY A 29 5.13 4.58 10.95
N ASP A 30 4.23 5.57 10.96
CA ASP A 30 4.33 6.88 11.57
C ASP A 30 3.17 7.12 12.56
N SER A 31 3.20 8.22 13.32
CA SER A 31 2.12 8.55 14.27
C SER A 31 0.79 8.87 13.58
N LEU A 32 -0.31 8.81 14.34
CA LEU A 32 -1.65 9.14 13.85
C LEU A 32 -1.73 10.58 13.31
N GLU A 33 -1.09 11.54 13.97
CA GLU A 33 -1.07 12.95 13.55
C GLU A 33 -0.38 13.10 12.19
N LYS A 34 0.73 12.38 11.98
CA LYS A 34 1.43 12.39 10.69
C LYS A 34 0.61 11.71 9.60
N ALA A 35 -0.07 10.60 9.91
CA ALA A 35 -0.96 9.94 8.96
C ALA A 35 -2.13 10.84 8.54
N LYS A 36 -2.76 11.55 9.49
CA LYS A 36 -3.81 12.55 9.18
C LYS A 36 -3.30 13.64 8.24
N ARG A 37 -2.18 14.28 8.59
CA ARG A 37 -1.55 15.28 7.71
C ARG A 37 -1.19 14.72 6.33
N TYR A 38 -0.82 13.44 6.26
CA TYR A 38 -0.49 12.78 5.00
C TYR A 38 -1.71 12.64 4.10
N VAL A 39 -2.86 12.26 4.67
CA VAL A 39 -4.15 12.22 3.97
C VAL A 39 -4.55 13.62 3.50
N ASP A 40 -4.49 14.61 4.38
CA ASP A 40 -4.90 15.98 4.07
C ASP A 40 -4.08 16.59 2.92
N ILE A 41 -2.76 16.39 2.93
CA ILE A 41 -1.86 16.93 1.89
C ILE A 41 -2.12 16.26 0.53
N LEU A 42 -2.37 14.95 0.52
CA LEU A 42 -2.47 14.17 -0.72
C LEU A 42 -3.90 13.96 -1.20
N HIS A 43 -4.90 14.36 -0.42
CA HIS A 43 -6.33 14.14 -0.70
C HIS A 43 -6.61 12.66 -1.04
N LEU A 44 -6.07 11.74 -0.24
CA LEU A 44 -6.17 10.31 -0.54
C LEU A 44 -7.63 9.83 -0.41
N PRO A 45 -8.17 9.15 -1.43
CA PRO A 45 -9.58 8.75 -1.46
C PRO A 45 -9.86 7.42 -0.73
N PHE A 46 -8.88 6.87 -0.03
CA PHE A 46 -8.95 5.57 0.63
C PHE A 46 -8.42 5.63 2.07
N PRO A 47 -8.78 4.66 2.93
CA PRO A 47 -8.36 4.64 4.32
C PRO A 47 -6.83 4.56 4.51
N VAL A 48 -6.32 5.32 5.49
CA VAL A 48 -4.92 5.30 5.90
C VAL A 48 -4.82 5.01 7.39
N LEU A 49 -4.06 3.97 7.76
CA LEU A 49 -3.80 3.58 9.14
C LEU A 49 -2.40 4.00 9.58
N ALA A 50 -2.27 4.27 10.87
CA ALA A 50 -1.00 4.54 11.53
C ALA A 50 -0.55 3.29 12.31
N ASP A 51 0.70 2.87 12.11
CA ASP A 51 1.36 1.77 12.83
C ASP A 51 2.64 2.29 13.50
N PRO A 52 2.53 3.16 14.53
CA PRO A 52 3.68 3.82 15.14
C PRO A 52 4.65 2.83 15.80
N GLU A 53 4.14 1.70 16.29
CA GLU A 53 4.91 0.62 16.90
C GLU A 53 5.46 -0.39 15.88
N ARG A 54 5.14 -0.21 14.58
CA ARG A 54 5.55 -1.10 13.49
C ARG A 54 5.10 -2.56 13.66
N ARG A 55 4.03 -2.82 14.41
CA ARG A 55 3.56 -4.19 14.69
C ARG A 55 3.13 -4.90 13.41
N VAL A 56 2.49 -4.18 12.49
CA VAL A 56 2.08 -4.73 11.19
C VAL A 56 3.31 -4.97 10.32
N TYR A 57 4.26 -4.03 10.28
CA TYR A 57 5.51 -4.21 9.55
C TYR A 57 6.26 -5.47 10.01
N HIS A 58 6.34 -5.70 11.32
CA HIS A 58 6.94 -6.91 11.89
C HIS A 58 6.19 -8.18 11.49
N GLN A 59 4.85 -8.17 11.56
CA GLN A 59 4.04 -9.33 11.18
C GLN A 59 4.22 -9.73 9.70
N TYR A 60 4.54 -8.77 8.83
CA TYR A 60 4.77 -9.00 7.40
C TYR A 60 6.26 -9.10 7.01
N GLY A 61 7.20 -9.20 7.96
CA GLY A 61 8.64 -9.34 7.67
C GLY A 61 9.24 -8.12 6.95
N LEU A 62 8.74 -6.93 7.29
CA LEU A 62 9.16 -5.64 6.74
C LEU A 62 10.09 -4.90 7.70
N GLU A 63 11.05 -5.60 8.30
CA GLU A 63 12.02 -4.99 9.18
C GLU A 63 12.91 -3.97 8.44
N LYS A 64 13.52 -3.07 9.21
CA LYS A 64 14.56 -2.19 8.68
C LYS A 64 15.76 -3.03 8.24
N VAL A 65 16.21 -2.80 7.02
CA VAL A 65 17.41 -3.46 6.47
C VAL A 65 18.67 -2.79 6.99
N MET A 66 18.60 -1.49 7.31
CA MET A 66 19.65 -0.68 7.94
C MET A 66 19.01 0.54 8.62
N ILE A 67 19.74 1.26 9.47
CA ILE A 67 19.22 2.38 10.31
C ILE A 67 18.30 3.34 9.53
N PHE A 68 18.65 3.63 8.27
CA PHE A 68 17.95 4.56 7.39
C PHE A 68 17.11 3.93 6.27
N ILE A 69 17.12 2.60 6.10
CA ILE A 69 16.36 1.93 5.03
C ILE A 69 15.25 1.06 5.62
N GLN A 70 14.02 1.48 5.34
CA GLN A 70 12.79 0.77 5.68
C GLN A 70 12.35 -0.09 4.48
N ARG A 71 12.05 -1.38 4.73
CA ARG A 71 11.37 -2.22 3.75
C ARG A 71 9.87 -1.87 3.74
N THR A 72 9.28 -1.83 2.56
CA THR A 72 7.84 -1.62 2.34
C THR A 72 7.29 -2.71 1.43
N ALA A 73 5.97 -2.90 1.41
CA ALA A 73 5.33 -3.87 0.56
C ALA A 73 4.01 -3.38 -0.03
N SER A 74 3.66 -3.91 -1.20
CA SER A 74 2.28 -3.99 -1.69
C SER A 74 1.81 -5.42 -1.55
N ILE A 75 0.65 -5.60 -0.94
CA ILE A 75 0.07 -6.91 -0.63
C ILE A 75 -1.37 -6.92 -1.13
N VAL A 76 -1.75 -8.01 -1.80
CA VAL A 76 -3.15 -8.26 -2.19
C VAL A 76 -3.65 -9.45 -1.39
N LEU A 77 -4.71 -9.21 -0.63
CA LEU A 77 -5.46 -10.23 0.08
C LEU A 77 -6.73 -10.52 -0.71
N ASP A 78 -7.13 -11.78 -0.78
CA ASP A 78 -8.49 -12.11 -1.21
C ASP A 78 -9.50 -11.95 -0.07
N ARG A 79 -10.77 -12.21 -0.36
CA ARG A 79 -11.89 -12.09 0.59
C ARG A 79 -11.80 -13.07 1.76
N ASN A 80 -11.06 -14.17 1.61
CA ASN A 80 -10.81 -15.16 2.65
C ASN A 80 -9.59 -14.80 3.52
N GLY A 81 -8.96 -13.63 3.28
CA GLY A 81 -7.76 -13.18 3.99
C GLY A 81 -6.48 -13.87 3.54
N VAL A 82 -6.49 -14.56 2.38
CA VAL A 82 -5.30 -15.23 1.85
C VAL A 82 -4.48 -14.25 1.02
N ILE A 83 -3.16 -14.19 1.29
CA ILE A 83 -2.22 -13.42 0.48
C ILE A 83 -2.13 -14.04 -0.92
N ARG A 84 -2.58 -13.31 -1.94
CA ARG A 84 -2.47 -13.71 -3.36
C ARG A 84 -1.28 -13.08 -4.06
N TYR A 85 -0.80 -11.96 -3.52
CA TYR A 85 0.38 -11.27 -4.03
C TYR A 85 1.10 -10.57 -2.89
N ILE A 86 2.42 -10.68 -2.89
CA ILE A 86 3.30 -9.87 -2.05
C ILE A 86 4.46 -9.38 -2.90
N LYS A 87 4.73 -8.08 -2.83
CA LYS A 87 5.95 -7.52 -3.39
C LYS A 87 6.56 -6.56 -2.39
N THR A 88 7.76 -6.90 -1.95
CA THR A 88 8.57 -6.09 -1.04
C THR A 88 9.58 -5.26 -1.82
N ALA A 89 9.82 -4.03 -1.42
CA ALA A 89 10.98 -3.27 -1.87
C ALA A 89 11.66 -2.53 -0.73
N THR A 90 12.95 -2.31 -0.88
CA THR A 90 13.78 -1.46 -0.01
C THR A 90 14.11 -0.13 -0.67
N ASN A 91 13.92 -0.05 -1.99
CA ASN A 91 14.14 1.15 -2.79
C ASN A 91 12.79 1.78 -3.17
N PRO A 92 12.50 3.02 -2.73
CA PRO A 92 11.26 3.69 -3.08
C PRO A 92 11.13 4.04 -4.57
N MET A 93 12.19 3.90 -5.37
CA MET A 93 12.18 4.13 -6.82
C MET A 93 11.42 3.06 -7.62
N VAL A 94 11.19 1.88 -7.05
CA VAL A 94 10.55 0.77 -7.79
C VAL A 94 9.03 1.02 -7.95
N TRP A 95 8.42 1.85 -7.10
CA TRP A 95 6.96 1.89 -6.90
C TRP A 95 6.13 2.59 -7.99
N LEU A 96 6.69 3.46 -8.83
CA LEU A 96 5.89 4.22 -9.82
C LEU A 96 5.39 3.32 -10.97
N GLN A 97 6.18 2.31 -11.35
CA GLN A 97 5.78 1.29 -12.32
C GLN A 97 4.83 0.26 -11.69
N GLU A 98 4.82 0.15 -10.36
CA GLU A 98 4.11 -0.93 -9.67
C GLU A 98 2.61 -0.71 -9.52
N SER A 99 2.13 0.52 -9.34
CA SER A 99 0.68 0.72 -9.11
C SER A 99 -0.18 0.20 -10.26
N ARG A 100 0.32 0.25 -11.50
CA ARG A 100 -0.35 -0.34 -12.66
C ARG A 100 -0.25 -1.86 -12.69
N GLY A 101 0.93 -2.41 -12.39
CA GLY A 101 1.10 -3.86 -12.29
C GLY A 101 0.22 -4.49 -11.21
N LEU A 102 0.07 -3.81 -10.07
CA LEU A 102 -0.83 -4.21 -8.99
C LEU A 102 -2.29 -4.20 -9.47
N LEU A 103 -2.71 -3.15 -10.17
CA LEU A 103 -4.06 -3.08 -10.73
C LEU A 103 -4.30 -4.17 -11.78
N SER A 104 -3.33 -4.44 -12.65
CA SER A 104 -3.41 -5.54 -13.63
C SER A 104 -3.54 -6.89 -12.95
N PHE A 105 -2.81 -7.13 -11.85
CA PHE A 105 -2.93 -8.35 -11.05
C PHE A 105 -4.32 -8.47 -10.41
N VAL A 106 -4.82 -7.39 -9.79
CA VAL A 106 -6.18 -7.38 -9.20
C VAL A 106 -7.23 -7.66 -10.26
N LYS A 107 -7.13 -7.05 -11.45
CA LYS A 107 -8.06 -7.29 -12.56
C LYS A 107 -7.99 -8.72 -13.12
N SER A 108 -6.88 -9.43 -12.94
CA SER A 108 -6.73 -10.83 -13.36
C SER A 108 -7.14 -11.84 -12.30
N MET A 109 -7.41 -11.41 -11.07
CA MET A 109 -7.92 -12.32 -10.04
C MET A 109 -9.30 -12.84 -10.43
N PRO A 110 -9.62 -14.10 -10.12
CA PRO A 110 -10.99 -14.59 -10.22
C PRO A 110 -11.90 -13.67 -9.41
N LYS A 111 -12.99 -13.22 -10.01
CA LYS A 111 -14.06 -12.60 -9.23
C LYS A 111 -14.76 -13.72 -8.52
N ASP A 112 -14.65 -13.76 -7.19
CA ASP A 112 -15.49 -14.64 -6.39
C ASP A 112 -16.94 -14.30 -6.74
N GLY A 113 -17.63 -15.25 -7.37
CA GLY A 113 -18.97 -15.10 -7.92
C GLY A 113 -20.07 -14.92 -6.88
#